data_AF-A0A7C9VQI8-F1
#
_entry.id   AF-A0A7C9VQI8-F1
#
_cell.length_a   1.000
_cell.length_b   1.000
_cell.length_c   1.000
_cell.angle_alpha   90.00
_cell.angle_beta   90.00
_cell.angle_gamma   90.00
#
_symmetry.space_group_name_H-M   'P 1'
#
loop_
_entity.id
_entity.type
_entity.pdbx_description
1 polymer ?
#
loop_
_entity_poly.entity_id
_entity_poly.type
_entity_poly.pdbx_seq_one_letter_code
_entity_poly.pdbx_strand_id
1 'polypeptide(L)'
;MWEFNVLPAAVMLTTAPHGTVSTITLDRIPSAPAVEREDGRHTLWREASDEQRIWILPDTNPSAPIAAVIPFDMHVAQRVEAVLHLWHRLTDAAVRPVVSPLTEQQRRRMILMLRALDGHQQQATYRDLAATLLDPDVRTQSRRDWLTSSYRSQIIRLVKDAVGRMQGGYRDLLIGQ
;
A
#
# COMPACT_ATOMS: atom_id res chain seq x y z
N MET A 1 -5.27 -2.53 16.48
CA MET A 1 -5.51 -1.08 16.26
C MET A 1 -4.17 -0.50 15.85
N TRP A 2 -4.07 0.09 14.65
CA TRP A 2 -2.79 0.27 13.95
C TRP A 2 -2.06 1.57 14.34
N GLU A 3 -0.73 1.51 14.53
CA GLU A 3 0.15 2.65 14.78
C GLU A 3 0.64 3.28 13.47
N PHE A 4 0.60 4.61 13.37
CA PHE A 4 0.88 5.36 12.13
C PHE A 4 2.37 5.36 11.74
N ASN A 5 3.27 5.03 12.67
CA ASN A 5 4.70 4.81 12.41
C ASN A 5 4.97 3.71 11.38
N VAL A 6 3.96 2.92 11.00
CA VAL A 6 4.08 1.79 10.07
C VAL A 6 3.45 2.10 8.70
N LEU A 7 2.91 3.31 8.46
CA LEU A 7 2.23 3.67 7.20
C LEU A 7 2.91 4.84 6.48
N PRO A 8 3.86 4.56 5.56
CA PRO A 8 4.49 5.60 4.73
C PRO A 8 3.54 6.40 3.85
N ALA A 9 2.42 5.79 3.44
CA ALA A 9 1.44 6.38 2.54
C ALA A 9 0.62 7.52 3.18
N ALA A 10 0.84 7.80 4.46
CA ALA A 10 0.03 8.72 5.22
C ALA A 10 0.76 10.05 5.43
N VAL A 11 0.05 11.16 5.16
CA VAL A 11 0.65 12.49 5.09
C VAL A 11 0.49 13.22 6.41
N MET A 12 1.61 13.71 6.95
CA MET A 12 1.63 14.55 8.13
C MET A 12 1.49 16.02 7.74
N LEU A 13 0.56 16.72 8.37
CA LEU A 13 0.33 18.15 8.14
C LEU A 13 0.57 18.94 9.42
N THR A 14 1.18 20.10 9.26
CA THR A 14 1.37 21.10 10.31
C THR A 14 1.05 22.50 9.78
N THR A 15 1.06 23.49 10.67
CA THR A 15 1.02 24.90 10.25
C THR A 15 2.28 25.24 9.48
N ALA A 16 2.11 25.88 8.33
CA ALA A 16 3.22 26.30 7.50
C ALA A 16 4.12 27.28 8.28
N PRO A 17 5.45 27.10 8.26
CA PRO A 17 6.36 28.02 8.90
C PRO A 17 6.15 29.46 8.40
N HIS A 18 6.35 30.43 9.29
CA HIS A 18 6.30 31.84 8.91
C HIS A 18 7.29 32.15 7.77
N GLY A 19 6.86 32.98 6.81
CA GLY A 19 7.65 33.33 5.63
C GLY A 19 7.51 32.37 4.45
N THR A 20 6.74 31.28 4.59
CA THR A 20 6.36 30.43 3.46
C THR A 20 5.20 31.05 2.66
N VAL A 21 5.14 30.76 1.37
CA VAL A 21 4.10 31.27 0.44
C VAL A 21 2.91 30.33 0.28
N SER A 22 2.74 29.35 1.19
CA SER A 22 1.61 28.42 1.14
C SER A 22 0.30 29.19 1.32
N THR A 23 -0.70 28.89 0.49
CA THR A 23 -2.06 29.46 0.57
C THR A 23 -3.13 28.42 0.86
N ILE A 24 -2.75 27.14 0.88
CA ILE A 24 -3.68 26.03 1.13
C ILE A 24 -3.89 25.90 2.63
N THR A 25 -5.15 25.84 3.04
CA THR A 25 -5.61 25.72 4.43
C THR A 25 -6.33 24.39 4.66
N LEU A 26 -6.57 24.00 5.92
CA LEU A 26 -7.20 22.72 6.26
C LEU A 26 -8.66 22.60 5.79
N ASP A 27 -9.35 23.70 5.48
CA ASP A 27 -10.71 23.74 4.93
C ASP A 27 -10.84 23.09 3.54
N ARG A 28 -9.74 23.02 2.79
CA ARG A 28 -9.65 22.31 1.51
C ARG A 28 -9.70 20.80 1.66
N ILE A 29 -9.46 20.29 2.86
CA ILE A 29 -9.61 18.87 3.17
C ILE A 29 -11.06 18.67 3.59
N PRO A 30 -11.84 17.83 2.89
CA PRO A 30 -13.23 17.63 3.23
C PRO A 30 -13.38 17.08 4.65
N SER A 31 -14.44 17.52 5.31
CA SER A 31 -14.78 17.07 6.65
C SER A 31 -15.12 15.58 6.61
N ALA A 32 -14.15 14.76 7.03
CA ALA A 32 -14.31 13.32 7.21
C ALA A 32 -14.29 12.96 8.70
N PRO A 33 -14.81 11.78 9.10
CA PRO A 33 -14.70 11.32 10.48
C PRO A 33 -13.25 11.34 10.93
N ALA A 34 -12.97 12.10 11.98
CA ALA A 34 -11.64 12.24 12.55
C ALA A 34 -11.57 11.54 13.90
N VAL A 35 -10.40 10.97 14.19
CA VAL A 35 -10.07 10.41 15.49
C VAL A 35 -9.06 11.34 16.14
N GLU A 36 -9.45 11.97 17.24
CA GLU A 36 -8.56 12.77 18.07
C GLU A 36 -7.73 11.86 18.97
N ARG A 37 -6.43 12.14 19.05
CA ARG A 37 -5.46 11.45 19.89
C ARG A 37 -4.46 12.44 20.48
N GLU A 38 -3.67 11.99 21.45
CA GLU A 38 -2.60 12.78 22.05
C GLU A 38 -1.56 13.25 21.01
N ASP A 39 -1.30 12.42 19.99
CA ASP A 39 -0.37 12.71 18.91
C ASP A 39 -0.98 13.55 17.78
N GLY A 40 -2.23 14.00 17.92
CA GLY A 40 -2.91 14.87 16.97
C GLY A 40 -4.18 14.24 16.37
N ARG A 41 -4.64 14.83 15.27
CA ARG A 41 -5.92 14.48 14.64
C ARG A 41 -5.70 13.61 13.42
N HIS A 42 -6.33 12.44 13.40
CA HIS A 42 -6.23 11.49 12.30
C HIS A 42 -7.52 11.49 11.50
N THR A 43 -7.42 11.77 10.20
CA THR A 43 -8.58 11.81 9.30
C THR A 43 -8.33 11.02 8.02
N LEU A 44 -9.43 10.62 7.38
CA LEU A 44 -9.41 9.80 6.19
C LEU A 44 -10.20 10.45 5.06
N TRP A 45 -9.49 10.86 4.01
CA TRP A 45 -10.12 11.42 2.83
C TRP A 45 -10.35 10.33 1.77
N ARG A 46 -11.61 9.87 1.66
CA ARG A 46 -12.05 8.89 0.66
C ARG A 46 -12.78 9.56 -0.49
N GLU A 47 -12.44 9.16 -1.71
CA GLU A 47 -13.22 9.50 -2.92
C GLU A 47 -13.14 8.37 -3.93
N ALA A 48 -14.30 7.80 -4.29
CA ALA A 48 -14.40 6.62 -5.14
C ALA A 48 -13.40 5.51 -4.75
N SER A 49 -12.34 5.31 -5.53
CA SER A 49 -11.29 4.29 -5.33
C SER A 49 -10.02 4.80 -4.65
N ASP A 50 -9.96 6.08 -4.30
CA ASP A 50 -8.79 6.70 -3.67
C ASP A 50 -9.01 6.98 -2.19
N GLU A 51 -8.04 6.59 -1.37
CA GLU A 51 -8.05 6.75 0.08
C GLU A 51 -6.75 7.42 0.52
N GLN A 52 -6.85 8.67 0.98
CA GLN A 52 -5.73 9.43 1.49
C GLN A 52 -5.82 9.56 3.02
N ARG A 53 -4.82 9.01 3.71
CA ARG A 53 -4.69 9.14 5.17
C ARG A 53 -3.95 10.42 5.50
N ILE A 54 -4.50 11.19 6.44
CA ILE A 54 -3.96 12.49 6.84
C ILE A 54 -3.85 12.51 8.37
N TRP A 55 -2.66 12.82 8.84
CA TRP A 55 -2.37 13.05 10.25
C TRP A 55 -2.03 14.52 10.45
N ILE A 56 -2.91 15.24 11.13
CA ILE A 56 -2.72 16.65 11.47
C ILE A 56 -2.03 16.67 12.82
N LEU A 57 -0.80 17.19 12.85
CA LEU A 57 0.02 17.25 14.05
C LEU A 57 -0.62 18.16 15.11
N PRO A 58 -0.28 17.97 16.40
CA PRO A 58 -0.73 18.85 17.48
C PRO A 58 -0.41 20.31 17.17
N ASP A 59 -1.19 21.23 17.72
CA ASP A 59 -1.03 22.68 17.59
C ASP A 59 -1.14 23.25 16.16
N THR A 60 -1.60 22.44 15.20
CA THR A 60 -1.87 22.92 13.85
C THR A 60 -3.05 23.91 13.85
N ASN A 61 -2.79 25.16 13.48
CA ASN A 61 -3.81 26.19 13.33
C ASN A 61 -4.73 25.91 12.13
N PRO A 62 -6.05 25.70 12.34
CA PRO A 62 -6.98 25.38 11.26
C PRO A 62 -7.18 26.46 10.20
N SER A 63 -6.93 27.72 10.56
CA SER A 63 -7.10 28.88 9.68
C SER A 63 -5.79 29.34 9.04
N ALA A 64 -4.66 28.75 9.42
CA ALA A 64 -3.36 29.09 8.84
C ALA A 64 -3.04 28.16 7.65
N PRO A 65 -2.20 28.61 6.70
CA PRO A 65 -1.71 27.75 5.65
C PRO A 65 -1.01 26.51 6.21
N ILE A 66 -1.08 25.39 5.49
CA ILE A 66 -0.51 24.12 5.91
C ILE A 66 0.82 23.84 5.21
N ALA A 67 1.65 23.03 5.87
CA ALA A 67 2.84 22.40 5.32
C ALA A 67 2.82 20.90 5.60
N ALA A 68 3.39 20.11 4.69
CA ALA A 68 3.60 18.70 4.90
C ALA A 68 4.93 18.45 5.65
N VAL A 69 4.90 17.55 6.63
CA VAL A 69 6.11 17.09 7.33
C VAL A 69 6.52 15.74 6.77
N ILE A 70 7.78 15.64 6.33
CA ILE A 70 8.36 14.40 5.83
C ILE A 70 9.55 14.04 6.72
N PRO A 71 9.40 13.05 7.62
CA PRO A 71 10.54 12.49 8.33
C PRO A 71 11.57 11.93 7.35
N PHE A 72 12.85 12.16 7.65
CA PHE A 72 13.96 11.58 6.90
C PHE A 72 14.21 10.15 7.40
N ASP A 73 13.29 9.25 7.06
CA ASP A 73 13.35 7.84 7.42
C ASP A 73 13.58 6.95 6.18
N MET A 74 13.61 5.64 6.38
CA MET A 74 13.76 4.65 5.30
C MET A 74 12.62 4.66 4.26
N HIS A 75 11.55 5.42 4.49
CA HIS A 75 10.39 5.53 3.62
C HIS A 75 10.19 6.94 3.02
N VAL A 76 11.23 7.78 3.06
CA VAL A 76 11.16 9.18 2.60
C VAL A 76 10.59 9.29 1.17
N ALA A 77 10.93 8.35 0.26
CA ALA A 77 10.44 8.36 -1.10
C ALA A 77 8.91 8.16 -1.17
N GLN A 78 8.37 7.16 -0.47
CA GLN A 78 6.94 6.90 -0.41
C GLN A 78 6.18 8.07 0.24
N ARG A 79 6.77 8.70 1.26
CA ARG A 79 6.19 9.87 1.91
C ARG A 79 6.14 11.08 0.97
N VAL A 80 7.18 11.31 0.19
CA VAL A 80 7.19 12.35 -0.87
C VAL A 80 6.09 12.08 -1.90
N GLU A 81 5.94 10.83 -2.36
CA GLU A 81 4.86 10.47 -3.29
C GLU A 81 3.48 10.71 -2.70
N ALA A 82 3.25 10.34 -1.44
CA ALA A 82 1.99 10.58 -0.75
C ALA A 82 1.67 12.08 -0.62
N VAL A 83 2.68 12.91 -0.31
CA VAL A 83 2.54 14.37 -0.24
C VAL A 83 2.24 14.95 -1.61
N LEU A 84 2.95 14.52 -2.66
CA LEU A 84 2.68 14.95 -4.02
C LEU A 84 1.25 14.59 -4.44
N HIS A 85 0.80 13.38 -4.12
CA HIS A 85 -0.55 12.96 -4.42
C HIS A 85 -1.60 13.84 -3.73
N LEU A 86 -1.43 14.09 -2.41
CA LEU A 86 -2.29 15.01 -1.68
C LEU A 86 -2.27 16.42 -2.29
N TRP A 87 -1.10 16.94 -2.70
CA TRP A 87 -0.99 18.26 -3.31
C TRP A 87 -1.75 18.36 -4.63
N HIS A 88 -1.63 17.37 -5.53
CA HIS A 88 -2.41 17.35 -6.79
C HIS A 88 -3.90 17.35 -6.50
N ARG A 89 -4.32 16.58 -5.48
CA ARG A 89 -5.72 16.50 -5.06
C ARG A 89 -6.26 17.81 -4.49
N LEU A 90 -5.44 18.54 -3.71
CA LEU A 90 -5.84 19.83 -3.11
C LEU A 90 -5.86 20.99 -4.11
N THR A 91 -5.13 20.88 -5.21
CA THR A 91 -4.96 21.96 -6.19
C THR A 91 -5.78 21.77 -7.46
N ASP A 92 -6.56 20.69 -7.56
CA ASP A 92 -7.24 20.25 -8.78
C ASP A 92 -6.31 20.19 -10.01
N ALA A 93 -4.99 20.14 -9.79
CA ALA A 93 -4.01 19.98 -10.84
C ALA A 93 -4.22 18.60 -11.46
N ALA A 94 -4.21 18.51 -12.79
CA ALA A 94 -4.45 17.26 -13.52
C ALA A 94 -3.75 16.10 -12.82
N VAL A 95 -4.56 15.24 -12.17
CA VAL A 95 -4.10 14.15 -11.34
C VAL A 95 -3.28 13.24 -12.24
N ARG A 96 -1.95 13.29 -12.13
CA ARG A 96 -1.14 12.19 -12.65
C ARG A 96 -1.62 10.97 -11.91
N PRO A 97 -2.06 9.90 -12.61
CA PRO A 97 -2.52 8.70 -11.93
C PRO A 97 -1.44 8.29 -10.95
N VAL A 98 -1.82 8.17 -9.67
CA VAL A 98 -0.92 7.65 -8.64
C VAL A 98 -0.41 6.34 -9.18
N VAL A 99 0.89 6.30 -9.46
CA VAL A 99 1.55 5.07 -9.85
C VAL A 99 1.43 4.20 -8.61
N SER A 100 0.56 3.19 -8.69
CA SER A 100 0.48 2.13 -7.69
C SER A 100 1.93 1.76 -7.31
N PRO A 101 2.31 1.77 -6.02
CA PRO A 101 3.69 1.45 -5.63
C PRO A 101 4.10 0.05 -6.13
N LEU A 102 3.10 -0.79 -6.41
CA LEU A 102 3.25 -2.05 -7.13
C LEU A 102 2.98 -1.86 -8.63
N THR A 103 3.97 -2.26 -9.44
CA THR A 103 3.78 -2.53 -10.87
C THR A 103 2.67 -3.57 -11.09
N GLU A 104 2.06 -3.59 -12.29
CA GLU A 104 1.04 -4.59 -12.64
C GLU A 104 1.56 -6.02 -12.46
N GLN A 105 2.85 -6.27 -12.72
CA GLN A 105 3.49 -7.56 -12.48
C GLN A 105 3.58 -7.90 -10.99
N GLN A 106 3.99 -6.95 -10.13
CA GLN A 106 4.03 -7.15 -8.68
C GLN A 106 2.64 -7.41 -8.11
N ARG A 107 1.62 -6.67 -8.58
CA ARG A 107 0.22 -6.87 -8.17
C ARG A 107 -0.27 -8.27 -8.56
N ARG A 108 -0.06 -8.69 -9.81
CA ARG A 108 -0.43 -10.04 -10.28
C ARG A 108 0.25 -11.12 -9.46
N ARG A 109 1.56 -10.97 -9.21
CA ARG A 109 2.31 -11.91 -8.37
C ARG A 109 1.74 -11.96 -6.95
N MET A 110 1.33 -10.82 -6.38
CA MET A 110 0.70 -10.78 -5.05
C MET A 110 -0.60 -11.56 -5.00
N ILE A 111 -1.49 -11.32 -5.97
CA ILE A 111 -2.78 -12.01 -6.05
C ILE A 111 -2.56 -13.52 -6.17
N LEU A 112 -1.61 -13.94 -6.99
CA LEU A 112 -1.25 -15.36 -7.10
C LEU A 112 -0.73 -15.91 -5.77
N MET A 113 0.16 -15.19 -5.08
CA MET A 113 0.70 -15.59 -3.77
C MET A 113 -0.41 -15.78 -2.73
N LEU A 114 -1.36 -14.85 -2.65
CA LEU A 114 -2.51 -14.96 -1.75
C LEU A 114 -3.36 -16.19 -2.06
N ARG A 115 -3.74 -16.39 -3.33
CA ARG A 115 -4.52 -17.58 -3.74
C ARG A 115 -3.79 -18.90 -3.48
N ALA A 116 -2.47 -18.92 -3.68
CA ALA A 116 -1.67 -20.10 -3.41
C ALA A 116 -1.55 -20.39 -1.91
N LEU A 117 -1.48 -19.34 -1.07
CA LEU A 117 -1.52 -19.49 0.38
C LEU A 117 -2.86 -20.06 0.84
N ASP A 118 -3.98 -19.53 0.35
CA ASP A 118 -5.32 -20.01 0.68
C ASP A 118 -5.47 -21.50 0.34
N GLY A 119 -5.07 -21.89 -0.87
CA GLY A 119 -5.11 -23.30 -1.27
C GLY A 119 -4.11 -24.18 -0.51
N HIS A 120 -2.93 -23.67 -0.17
CA HIS A 120 -1.95 -24.39 0.65
C HIS A 120 -2.48 -24.65 2.08
N GLN A 121 -3.15 -23.67 2.69
CA GLN A 121 -3.81 -23.82 3.99
C GLN A 121 -4.94 -24.85 3.94
N GLN A 122 -5.60 -25.00 2.79
CA GLN A 122 -6.58 -26.06 2.50
C GLN A 122 -5.92 -27.39 2.09
N GLN A 123 -4.60 -27.52 2.25
CA GLN A 123 -3.82 -28.73 1.92
C GLN A 123 -3.88 -29.14 0.44
N ALA A 124 -4.18 -28.21 -0.47
CA ALA A 124 -4.11 -28.48 -1.90
C ALA A 124 -2.69 -28.88 -2.31
N THR A 125 -2.56 -29.86 -3.20
CA THR A 125 -1.25 -30.28 -3.68
C THR A 125 -0.61 -29.19 -4.54
N TYR A 126 0.72 -29.11 -4.58
CA TYR A 126 1.42 -28.18 -5.49
C TYR A 126 0.99 -28.35 -6.95
N ARG A 127 0.60 -29.56 -7.35
CA ARG A 127 0.15 -29.84 -8.71
C ARG A 127 -1.24 -29.25 -8.98
N ASP A 128 -2.16 -29.38 -8.02
CA ASP A 128 -3.49 -28.77 -8.11
C ASP A 128 -3.42 -27.24 -8.08
N LEU A 129 -2.53 -26.70 -7.26
CA LEU A 129 -2.27 -25.26 -7.21
C LEU A 129 -1.70 -24.74 -8.53
N ALA A 130 -0.70 -25.42 -9.10
CA ALA A 130 -0.13 -25.05 -10.40
C ALA A 130 -1.16 -25.14 -11.52
N ALA A 131 -1.97 -26.20 -11.52
CA ALA A 131 -3.07 -26.37 -12.47
C ALA A 131 -4.11 -25.25 -12.41
N THR A 132 -4.39 -24.74 -11.22
CA THR A 132 -5.44 -23.75 -11.02
C THR A 132 -4.93 -22.32 -11.23
N LEU A 133 -3.67 -22.05 -10.88
CA LEU A 133 -3.13 -20.69 -10.80
C LEU A 133 -2.16 -20.34 -11.93
N LEU A 134 -1.54 -21.33 -12.58
CA LEU A 134 -0.52 -21.10 -13.61
C LEU A 134 -0.99 -21.61 -14.97
N ASP A 135 -1.34 -22.89 -15.05
CA ASP A 135 -1.70 -23.53 -16.32
C ASP A 135 -2.55 -24.80 -16.09
N PRO A 136 -3.82 -24.83 -16.54
CA PRO A 136 -4.70 -26.00 -16.43
C PRO A 136 -4.13 -27.30 -17.00
N ASP A 137 -3.26 -27.24 -18.01
CA ASP A 137 -2.68 -28.42 -18.65
C ASP A 137 -1.71 -29.17 -17.71
N VAL A 138 -1.28 -28.55 -16.62
CA VAL A 138 -0.53 -29.25 -15.55
C VAL A 138 -1.31 -30.43 -14.98
N ARG A 139 -2.65 -30.41 -15.04
CA ARG A 139 -3.47 -31.56 -14.58
C ARG A 139 -3.19 -32.81 -15.40
N THR A 140 -2.96 -32.68 -16.70
CA THR A 140 -2.85 -33.80 -17.64
C THR A 140 -1.41 -34.30 -17.83
N GLN A 141 -0.40 -33.56 -17.36
CA GLN A 141 1.03 -33.93 -17.48
C GLN A 141 1.34 -35.31 -16.88
N SER A 142 2.29 -36.06 -17.46
CA SER A 142 2.74 -37.28 -16.80
C SER A 142 3.42 -36.97 -15.45
N ARG A 143 3.62 -37.99 -14.61
CA ARG A 143 4.37 -37.80 -13.36
C ARG A 143 5.80 -37.31 -13.63
N ARG A 144 6.44 -37.83 -14.69
CA ARG A 144 7.80 -37.44 -15.07
C ARG A 144 7.84 -35.98 -15.50
N ASP A 145 6.91 -35.58 -16.37
CA ASP A 145 6.86 -34.21 -16.89
C ASP A 145 6.58 -33.20 -15.77
N TRP A 146 5.70 -33.55 -14.83
CA TRP A 146 5.44 -32.71 -13.66
C TRP A 146 6.69 -32.51 -12.78
N LEU A 147 7.49 -33.56 -12.57
CA LEU A 147 8.67 -33.47 -11.70
C LEU A 147 9.77 -32.58 -12.30
N THR A 148 9.86 -32.50 -13.63
CA THR A 148 10.83 -31.64 -14.35
C THR A 148 10.23 -30.33 -14.85
N SER A 149 8.93 -30.09 -14.60
CA SER A 149 8.20 -28.92 -15.08
C SER A 149 8.65 -27.61 -14.41
N SER A 150 8.74 -26.54 -15.20
CA SER A 150 8.96 -25.18 -14.69
C SER A 150 7.81 -24.72 -13.78
N TYR A 151 6.57 -25.16 -14.05
CA TYR A 151 5.40 -24.86 -13.24
C TYR A 151 5.51 -25.39 -11.81
N ARG A 152 6.13 -26.56 -11.62
CA ARG A 152 6.40 -27.11 -10.28
C ARG A 152 7.34 -26.20 -9.49
N SER A 153 8.42 -25.75 -10.11
CA SER A 153 9.37 -24.85 -9.44
C SER A 153 8.76 -23.47 -9.17
N GLN A 154 7.93 -22.98 -10.10
CA GLN A 154 7.23 -21.71 -9.96
C GLN A 154 6.23 -21.73 -8.81
N ILE A 155 5.37 -22.75 -8.72
CA ILE A 155 4.35 -22.81 -7.67
C ILE A 155 4.96 -23.02 -6.28
N ILE A 156 6.04 -23.81 -6.17
CA ILE A 156 6.72 -24.02 -4.88
C ILE A 156 7.32 -22.70 -4.37
N ARG A 157 7.98 -21.93 -5.24
CA ARG A 157 8.51 -20.60 -4.86
C ARG A 157 7.37 -19.68 -4.43
N LEU A 158 6.30 -19.65 -5.21
CA LEU A 158 5.16 -18.77 -4.96
C LEU A 158 4.47 -19.07 -3.61
N VAL A 159 4.31 -20.35 -3.25
CA VAL A 159 3.81 -20.75 -1.92
C VAL A 159 4.79 -20.37 -0.81
N LYS A 160 6.10 -20.63 -1.00
CA LYS A 160 7.13 -20.27 0.00
C LYS A 160 7.15 -18.76 0.26
N ASP A 161 7.13 -17.96 -0.81
CA ASP A 161 7.09 -16.51 -0.72
C ASP A 161 5.84 -16.04 0.03
N ALA A 162 4.68 -16.68 -0.21
CA ALA A 162 3.42 -16.31 0.42
C ALA A 162 3.41 -16.64 1.92
N VAL A 163 3.91 -17.82 2.29
CA VAL A 163 4.07 -18.23 3.70
C VAL A 163 5.04 -17.29 4.43
N GLY A 164 6.18 -16.94 3.81
CA GLY A 164 7.14 -16.00 4.38
C GLY A 164 6.52 -14.62 4.61
N ARG A 165 5.69 -14.13 3.68
CA ARG A 165 4.96 -12.87 3.85
C ARG A 165 3.92 -12.95 4.98
N MET A 166 3.16 -14.03 5.09
CA MET A 166 2.19 -14.22 6.18
C MET A 166 2.85 -14.18 7.56
N GLN A 167 4.06 -14.72 7.69
CA GLN A 167 4.80 -14.83 8.96
C GLN A 167 5.52 -13.53 9.41
N GLY A 168 5.28 -12.40 8.73
CA GLY A 168 5.81 -11.09 9.16
C GLY A 168 6.18 -10.14 8.02
N GLY A 169 6.33 -10.65 6.79
CA GLY A 169 6.64 -9.87 5.59
C GLY A 169 5.46 -9.11 4.97
N TYR A 170 4.24 -9.20 5.52
CA TYR A 170 3.11 -8.35 5.12
C TYR A 170 3.37 -6.87 5.39
N ARG A 171 4.34 -6.54 6.27
CA ARG A 171 4.81 -5.17 6.47
C ARG A 171 5.47 -4.57 5.21
N ASP A 172 6.06 -5.41 4.36
CA ASP A 172 6.66 -4.98 3.09
C ASP A 172 5.60 -4.46 2.09
N LEU A 173 4.35 -4.92 2.24
CA LEU A 173 3.21 -4.43 1.45
C LEU A 173 2.82 -3.01 1.81
N LEU A 174 3.05 -2.60 3.06
CA LEU A 174 2.75 -1.24 3.53
C LEU A 174 3.77 -0.23 2.99
N ILE A 175 4.93 -0.71 2.53
CA ILE A 175 6.07 0.11 2.06
C ILE A 175 6.30 -0.03 0.55
N GLY A 176 5.56 -0.90 -0.15
CA GLY A 176 5.58 -1.02 -1.62
C GLY A 176 6.66 -1.93 -2.21
N GLN A 177 7.18 -2.93 -1.47
CA GLN A 177 8.21 -3.87 -1.96
C GLN A 177 7.66 -5.24 -2.41
#